data_AF-A0A8S2GAK5-F1
#
_entry.id   AF-A0A8S2GAK5-F1
#
_cell.length_a   1.000
_cell.length_b   1.000
_cell.length_c   1.000
_cell.angle_alpha   90.00
_cell.angle_beta   90.00
_cell.angle_gamma   90.00
#
_symmetry.space_group_name_H-M   'P 1'
#
loop_
_entity.id
_entity.type
_entity.pdbx_description
1 polymer ?
#
loop_
_entity_poly.entity_id
_entity_poly.type
_entity_poly.pdbx_seq_one_letter_code
_entity_poly.pdbx_strand_id
1 'polypeptide(L)'
;LTLAKLNDVDNAIHAYEVAIQLDSTDPTTHLNLAVLLFNTTQNKQQIDKTLKTFREAYDRKVDIEGAREVDGTMLEIATKLSDAMQTNNTLK
;
A
#
# COMPACT_ATOMS: atom_id res chain seq x y z
N LEU A 1 -20.80 8.25 -4.86
CA LEU A 1 -20.21 8.05 -3.51
C LEU A 1 -20.96 8.99 -2.56
N THR A 2 -21.31 8.53 -1.35
CA THR A 2 -22.01 9.37 -0.33
C THR A 2 -20.99 10.05 0.58
N LEU A 3 -21.37 11.16 1.23
CA LEU A 3 -20.47 11.92 2.13
C LEU A 3 -19.94 11.07 3.29
N ALA A 4 -20.79 10.22 3.88
CA ALA A 4 -20.38 9.28 4.93
C ALA A 4 -19.26 8.34 4.45
N LYS A 5 -19.38 7.79 3.24
CA LYS A 5 -18.36 6.91 2.66
C LYS A 5 -17.04 7.65 2.40
N LEU A 6 -17.07 8.93 2.02
CA LEU A 6 -15.84 9.72 1.86
C LEU A 6 -15.15 9.94 3.21
N ASN A 7 -15.93 10.31 4.25
CA ASN A 7 -15.41 10.46 5.60
C ASN A 7 -14.81 9.16 6.16
N ASP A 8 -15.42 8.01 5.90
CA ASP A 8 -14.90 6.72 6.34
C ASP A 8 -13.57 6.38 5.64
N VAL A 9 -13.43 6.72 4.35
CA VAL A 9 -12.18 6.53 3.61
C VAL A 9 -11.07 7.41 4.16
N ASP A 10 -11.33 8.71 4.38
CA ASP A 10 -10.33 9.64 4.87
C ASP A 10 -9.86 9.26 6.29
N ASN A 11 -10.80 8.84 7.15
CA ASN A 11 -10.46 8.32 8.49
C ASN A 11 -9.63 7.04 8.42
N ALA A 12 -9.95 6.13 7.49
CA ALA A 12 -9.18 4.90 7.32
C ALA A 12 -7.75 5.19 6.82
N ILE A 13 -7.59 6.10 5.86
CA ILE A 13 -6.27 6.55 5.38
C ILE A 13 -5.47 7.12 6.55
N HIS A 14 -6.07 8.01 7.34
CA HIS A 14 -5.40 8.61 8.50
C HIS A 14 -4.97 7.56 9.53
N ALA A 15 -5.82 6.58 9.83
CA ALA A 15 -5.49 5.50 10.77
C ALA A 15 -4.29 4.67 10.29
N TYR A 16 -4.20 4.36 8.99
CA TYR A 16 -3.04 3.68 8.42
C TYR A 16 -1.78 4.55 8.46
N GLU A 17 -1.88 5.84 8.15
CA GLU A 17 -0.73 6.76 8.23
C GLU A 17 -0.20 6.85 9.65
N VAL A 18 -1.07 6.91 10.66
CA VAL A 18 -0.69 6.88 12.07
C VAL A 18 -0.06 5.53 12.44
N ALA A 19 -0.64 4.41 11.99
CA ALA A 19 -0.06 3.08 12.23
C ALA A 19 1.36 2.96 11.68
N ILE A 20 1.60 3.45 10.45
CA ILE A 20 2.93 3.48 9.83
C ILE A 20 3.90 4.39 10.59
N GLN A 21 3.43 5.51 11.15
CA GLN A 21 4.26 6.38 11.98
C GLN A 21 4.65 5.73 13.30
N LEU A 22 3.75 4.93 13.89
CA LEU A 22 4.00 4.19 15.14
C LEU A 22 4.91 2.98 14.92
N ASP A 23 4.68 2.25 13.83
CA ASP A 23 5.47 1.10 13.42
C ASP A 23 5.60 1.05 11.90
N SER A 24 6.74 1.50 11.39
CA SER A 24 7.06 1.50 9.96
C SER A 24 7.71 0.20 9.49
N THR A 25 7.77 -0.84 10.34
CA THR A 25 8.51 -2.07 10.06
C THR A 25 7.64 -3.18 9.48
N ASP A 26 6.33 -3.11 9.68
CA ASP A 26 5.38 -4.09 9.14
C ASP A 26 4.99 -3.75 7.68
N PRO A 27 5.48 -4.49 6.68
CA PRO A 27 5.10 -4.27 5.29
C PRO A 27 3.60 -4.44 5.03
N THR A 28 2.89 -5.23 5.83
CA THR A 28 1.45 -5.47 5.66
C THR A 28 0.65 -4.18 5.78
N THR A 29 1.00 -3.35 6.76
CA THR A 29 0.34 -2.06 7.00
C THR A 29 0.52 -1.11 5.81
N HIS A 30 1.73 -1.04 5.23
CA HIS A 30 1.98 -0.25 4.02
C HIS A 30 1.20 -0.78 2.80
N LEU A 31 1.15 -2.11 2.60
CA LEU A 31 0.44 -2.72 1.48
C LEU A 31 -1.07 -2.46 1.57
N ASN A 32 -1.65 -2.57 2.76
CA ASN A 32 -3.07 -2.34 2.99
C ASN A 32 -3.47 -0.89 2.69
N LEU A 33 -2.63 0.08 3.07
CA LEU A 33 -2.84 1.48 2.70
C LEU A 33 -2.79 1.68 1.17
N ALA A 34 -1.82 1.04 0.48
CA ALA A 34 -1.72 1.15 -0.97
C ALA A 34 -2.98 0.61 -1.67
N VAL A 35 -3.52 -0.53 -1.22
CA VAL A 35 -4.77 -1.11 -1.73
C VAL A 35 -5.97 -0.21 -1.44
N LEU A 36 -6.08 0.36 -0.23
CA LEU A 36 -7.14 1.30 0.12
C LEU A 36 -7.10 2.52 -0.82
N LEU A 37 -5.93 3.12 -1.00
CA LEU A 37 -5.74 4.29 -1.86
C LEU A 37 -6.10 3.98 -3.31
N PHE A 38 -5.68 2.84 -3.84
CA PHE A 38 -6.03 2.39 -5.19
C PHE A 38 -7.54 2.25 -5.39
N ASN A 39 -8.24 1.66 -4.41
CA ASN A 39 -9.67 1.40 -4.49
C ASN A 39 -10.55 2.64 -4.26
N THR A 40 -10.03 3.68 -3.60
CA THR A 40 -10.84 4.79 -3.10
C THR A 40 -10.48 6.15 -3.69
N THR A 41 -9.19 6.47 -3.79
CA THR A 41 -8.72 7.79 -4.24
C THR A 41 -8.14 7.76 -5.65
N GLN A 42 -7.60 6.62 -6.08
CA GLN A 42 -6.81 6.48 -7.30
C GLN A 42 -5.68 7.52 -7.41
N ASN A 43 -5.22 8.07 -6.27
CA ASN A 43 -4.13 9.03 -6.23
C ASN A 43 -2.80 8.32 -6.49
N LYS A 44 -2.39 8.28 -7.76
CA LYS A 44 -1.22 7.51 -8.19
C LYS A 44 0.05 7.90 -7.45
N GLN A 45 0.29 9.20 -7.25
CA GLN A 45 1.48 9.67 -6.54
C GLN A 45 1.53 9.14 -5.11
N GLN A 46 0.39 9.16 -4.40
CA GLN A 46 0.32 8.65 -3.03
C GLN A 46 0.46 7.12 -2.99
N ILE A 47 -0.14 6.41 -3.94
CA ILE A 47 -0.01 4.95 -4.03
C ILE A 47 1.44 4.56 -4.34
N ASP A 48 2.10 5.21 -5.30
CA ASP A 48 3.52 4.98 -5.64
C ASP A 48 4.43 5.22 -4.43
N LYS A 49 4.21 6.32 -3.71
CA LYS A 49 4.93 6.61 -2.46
C LYS A 49 4.72 5.50 -1.42
N THR A 50 3.49 5.05 -1.26
CA THR A 50 3.15 4.00 -0.29
C THR A 50 3.79 2.67 -0.68
N LEU A 51 3.76 2.30 -1.96
CA LEU A 51 4.41 1.09 -2.48
C LEU A 51 5.94 1.12 -2.33
N LYS A 52 6.57 2.29 -2.45
CA LYS A 52 7.99 2.44 -2.15
C LYS A 52 8.29 2.13 -0.67
N THR A 53 7.50 2.68 0.25
CA THR A 53 7.69 2.41 1.69
C THR A 53 7.36 0.96 2.06
N PHE A 54 6.37 0.35 1.41
CA PHE A 54 6.11 -1.09 1.50
C PHE A 54 7.36 -1.90 1.13
N ARG A 55 8.00 -1.54 0.01
CA ARG A 55 9.18 -2.27 -0.47
C ARG A 55 10.34 -2.18 0.53
N GLU A 56 10.57 -1.00 1.09
CA GLU A 56 11.59 -0.78 2.12
C GLU A 56 11.33 -1.63 3.38
N ALA A 57 10.08 -1.67 3.86
CA ALA A 57 9.69 -2.50 5.00
C ALA A 57 9.79 -4.00 4.70
N TYR A 58 9.37 -4.43 3.50
CA TYR A 58 9.44 -5.82 3.06
C TYR A 58 10.89 -6.31 2.95
N ASP A 59 11.75 -5.55 2.27
CA ASP A 59 13.16 -5.92 2.11
C ASP A 59 13.87 -5.98 3.46
N ARG A 60 13.54 -5.08 4.41
CA ARG A 60 14.04 -5.16 5.78
C ARG A 60 13.55 -6.41 6.52
N LYS A 61 12.27 -6.74 6.41
CA LYS A 61 11.71 -7.95 7.03
C LYS A 61 12.37 -9.21 6.47
N VAL A 62 12.63 -9.24 5.15
CA VAL A 62 13.37 -10.32 4.47
C VAL A 62 14.81 -10.41 4.97
N ASP A 63 15.49 -9.29 5.18
CA ASP A 63 16.86 -9.26 5.72
C ASP A 63 16.92 -9.83 7.15
N ILE A 64 15.90 -9.57 7.97
CA ILE A 64 15.83 -10.02 9.38
C ILE A 64 15.38 -11.49 9.49
N GLU A 65 14.29 -11.86 8.81
CA GLU A 65 13.60 -13.14 8.98
C GLU A 65 14.01 -14.18 7.92
N GLY A 66 14.56 -13.73 6.79
CA GLY A 66 14.89 -14.55 5.64
C GLY A 66 13.72 -14.67 4.65
N ALA A 67 14.04 -14.69 3.36
CA ALA A 67 13.05 -14.67 2.27
C ALA A 67 12.07 -15.87 2.25
N ARG A 68 12.39 -16.97 2.94
CA ARG A 68 11.50 -18.15 3.04
C ARG A 68 10.42 -18.00 4.11
N GLU A 69 10.67 -17.16 5.12
CA GLU A 69 9.77 -16.94 6.25
C GLU A 69 8.81 -15.77 5.97
N VAL A 70 9.21 -14.84 5.09
CA VAL A 70 8.36 -13.71 4.69
C VAL A 70 7.40 -14.12 3.58
N ASP A 71 6.14 -13.69 3.70
CA ASP A 71 5.09 -13.96 2.73
C ASP A 71 5.36 -13.27 1.38
N GLY A 72 5.80 -14.05 0.40
CA GLY A 72 6.07 -13.59 -0.97
C GLY A 72 4.82 -13.10 -1.72
N THR A 73 3.61 -13.46 -1.29
CA THR A 73 2.37 -12.99 -1.93
C THR A 73 2.19 -11.48 -1.79
N MET A 74 2.75 -10.88 -0.74
CA MET A 74 2.75 -9.43 -0.56
C MET A 74 3.43 -8.71 -1.73
N LEU A 75 4.56 -9.25 -2.19
CA LEU A 75 5.29 -8.69 -3.31
C LEU A 75 4.51 -8.83 -4.62
N GLU A 76 3.86 -9.98 -4.84
CA GLU A 76 3.01 -10.18 -6.02
C GLU A 76 1.84 -9.18 -6.07
N ILE A 77 1.20 -8.91 -4.92
CA ILE A 77 0.11 -7.93 -4.83
C ILE A 77 0.64 -6.53 -5.16
N ALA A 78 1.77 -6.13 -4.57
CA ALA A 78 2.39 -4.84 -4.83
C ALA A 78 2.77 -4.65 -6.30
N THR A 79 3.30 -5.69 -6.96
CA THR A 79 3.59 -5.68 -8.40
C THR A 79 2.32 -5.52 -9.22
N LYS A 80 1.29 -6.33 -8.95
CA LYS A 80 0.01 -6.23 -9.66
C LYS A 80 -0.64 -4.84 -9.49
N LEU A 81 -0.53 -4.25 -8.31
CA LEU A 81 -1.03 -2.90 -8.04
C LEU A 81 -0.28 -1.85 -8.87
N SER A 82 1.05 -1.96 -8.92
CA SER A 82 1.91 -1.07 -9.72
C SER A 82 1.56 -1.16 -11.21
N ASP A 83 1.41 -2.38 -11.73
CA ASP A 83 1.06 -2.62 -13.14
C ASP A 83 -0.34 -2.09 -13.47
N ALA A 84 -1.31 -2.29 -12.57
CA ALA A 84 -2.67 -1.76 -12.72
C ALA A 84 -2.69 -0.23 -12.78
N MET A 85 -1.82 0.45 -12.01
CA MET A 85 -1.72 1.91 -12.05
C MET A 85 -1.14 2.45 -13.35
N GLN A 86 -0.20 1.72 -13.97
CA GLN A 86 0.41 2.08 -15.25
C GLN A 86 -0.55 1.81 -16.42
N THR A 87 -1.21 0.66 -16.44
CA THR A 87 -2.17 0.28 -17.49
C THR A 87 -3.45 1.12 -17.49
N ASN A 88 -3.89 1.63 -16.34
CA ASN A 88 -4.96 2.61 -16.26
C ASN A 88 -4.58 3.98 -16.88
N ASN A 89 -3.38 4.13 -17.46
CA ASN A 89 -2.93 5.30 -18.20
C ASN A 89 -2.90 5.11 -19.73
N THR A 90 -2.98 3.86 -20.23
CA THR A 90 -2.91 3.55 -21.66
C THR A 90 -4.28 3.42 -22.34
N LEU A 91 -5.38 3.58 -21.60
CA LEU A 91 -6.76 3.50 -22.09
C LEU A 91 -7.49 4.86 -22.10
N LYS A 92 -6.76 5.98 -22.08
CA LYS A 92 -7.34 7.33 -22.26
C LYS A 92 -7.11 7.85 -23.68
#